data_AF-A0A285I366-F1
#
_entry.id   AF-A0A285I366-F1
#
_cell.length_a   1.000
_cell.length_b   1.000
_cell.length_c   1.000
_cell.angle_alpha   90.00
_cell.angle_beta   90.00
_cell.angle_gamma   90.00
#
_symmetry.space_group_name_H-M   'P 1'
#
loop_
_entity.id
_entity.type
_entity.pdbx_description
1 polymer ?
#
loop_
_entity_poly.entity_id
_entity_poly.type
_entity_poly.pdbx_seq_one_letter_code
_entity_poly.pdbx_strand_id
1 'polypeptide(L)'
;MIILGLSSWLGNIWSKRILEYERQIHRNEIEELKHINKEKIDIIIRRRKIYQEVATNMRVFLSGDPRSTEEEKKNFLQAYDSCYLWGSDEVLKVIGEFLDLNIKNTDSPNINNQSKLQELYCKCLIEMRRDSGFQDTSLEIDSYKIVNFLD
;
A
#
# COMPACT_ATOMS: atom_id res chain seq x y z
N MET A 1 -48.65 -49.57 -6.89
CA MET A 1 -48.59 -48.13 -7.23
C MET A 1 -48.02 -47.24 -6.12
N ILE A 2 -48.23 -47.55 -4.83
CA ILE A 2 -47.76 -46.71 -3.69
C ILE A 2 -46.22 -46.64 -3.56
N ILE A 3 -45.51 -47.74 -3.82
CA ILE A 3 -44.03 -47.83 -3.68
C ILE A 3 -43.29 -46.91 -4.66
N LEU A 4 -43.79 -46.78 -5.89
CA LEU A 4 -43.19 -45.90 -6.92
C LEU A 4 -43.39 -44.41 -6.59
N GLY A 5 -44.54 -44.05 -5.99
CA GLY A 5 -44.80 -42.68 -5.54
C GLY A 5 -43.91 -42.25 -4.37
N LEU A 6 -43.63 -43.16 -3.43
CA LEU A 6 -42.75 -42.90 -2.28
C LEU A 6 -41.28 -42.74 -2.69
N SER A 7 -40.80 -43.56 -3.63
CA SER A 7 -39.42 -43.44 -4.16
C SER A 7 -39.19 -42.10 -4.88
N SER A 8 -40.14 -41.68 -5.72
CA SER A 8 -40.08 -40.36 -6.39
C SER A 8 -40.18 -39.19 -5.40
N TRP A 9 -41.04 -39.30 -4.39
CA TRP A 9 -41.18 -38.28 -3.33
C TRP A 9 -39.89 -38.14 -2.49
N LEU A 10 -39.29 -39.25 -2.07
CA LEU A 10 -38.02 -39.25 -1.36
C LEU A 10 -36.90 -38.67 -2.23
N GLY A 11 -36.78 -39.09 -3.49
CA GLY A 11 -35.79 -38.57 -4.42
C GLY A 11 -35.86 -37.04 -4.57
N ASN A 12 -37.07 -36.50 -4.70
CA ASN A 12 -37.29 -35.04 -4.76
C ASN A 12 -36.90 -34.32 -3.46
N ILE A 13 -37.16 -34.91 -2.29
CA ILE A 13 -36.77 -34.32 -1.00
C ILE A 13 -35.25 -34.35 -0.81
N TRP A 14 -34.61 -35.49 -1.10
CA TRP A 14 -33.16 -35.62 -1.00
C TRP A 14 -32.46 -34.68 -1.98
N SER A 15 -32.92 -34.60 -3.23
CA SER A 15 -32.38 -33.65 -4.22
C SER A 15 -32.50 -32.20 -3.75
N LYS A 16 -33.66 -31.79 -3.23
CA LYS A 16 -33.84 -30.44 -2.67
C LYS A 16 -32.90 -30.16 -1.49
N ARG A 17 -32.77 -31.12 -0.56
CA ARG A 17 -31.91 -30.96 0.61
C ARG A 17 -30.43 -30.89 0.23
N ILE A 18 -29.98 -31.73 -0.71
CA ILE A 18 -28.61 -31.68 -1.24
C ILE A 18 -28.34 -30.31 -1.86
N LEU A 19 -29.26 -29.83 -2.70
CA LEU A 19 -29.13 -28.54 -3.36
C LEU A 19 -29.17 -27.36 -2.38
N GLU A 20 -29.99 -27.43 -1.33
CA GLU A 20 -29.99 -26.45 -0.24
C GLU A 20 -28.69 -26.45 0.56
N TYR A 21 -28.14 -27.63 0.83
CA TYR A 21 -26.87 -27.81 1.52
C TYR A 21 -25.70 -27.25 0.71
N GLU A 22 -25.60 -27.58 -0.58
CA GLU A 22 -24.60 -27.03 -1.50
C GLU A 22 -24.69 -25.50 -1.60
N ARG A 23 -25.92 -24.97 -1.73
CA ARG A 23 -26.14 -23.50 -1.70
C ARG A 23 -25.67 -22.88 -0.40
N GLN A 24 -25.85 -23.56 0.74
CA GLN A 24 -25.41 -23.03 2.02
C GLN A 24 -23.87 -23.00 2.11
N ILE A 25 -23.19 -24.05 1.66
CA ILE A 25 -21.73 -24.07 1.59
C ILE A 25 -21.22 -22.91 0.75
N HIS A 26 -21.73 -22.75 -0.48
CA HIS A 26 -21.30 -21.66 -1.35
C HIS A 26 -21.61 -20.28 -0.79
N ARG A 27 -22.73 -20.12 -0.06
CA ARG A 27 -23.02 -18.86 0.63
C ARG A 27 -21.96 -18.54 1.69
N ASN A 28 -21.59 -19.53 2.50
CA ASN A 28 -20.57 -19.36 3.52
C ASN A 28 -19.20 -19.04 2.89
N GLU A 29 -18.80 -19.76 1.84
CA GLU A 29 -17.55 -19.49 1.09
C GLU A 29 -17.52 -18.06 0.53
N ILE A 30 -18.63 -17.59 -0.03
CA ILE A 30 -18.75 -16.22 -0.56
C ILE A 30 -18.61 -15.19 0.57
N GLU A 31 -19.20 -15.44 1.74
CA GLU A 31 -19.10 -14.54 2.89
C GLU A 31 -17.68 -14.47 3.44
N GLU A 32 -16.99 -15.60 3.55
CA GLU A 32 -15.58 -15.68 3.95
C GLU A 32 -14.67 -14.92 2.98
N LEU A 33 -14.83 -15.16 1.68
CA LEU A 33 -14.06 -14.45 0.65
C LEU A 33 -14.32 -12.95 0.68
N LYS A 34 -15.57 -12.52 0.90
CA LYS A 34 -15.90 -11.09 1.06
C LYS A 34 -15.21 -10.49 2.29
N HIS A 35 -15.15 -11.22 3.40
CA HIS A 35 -14.48 -10.76 4.61
C HIS A 35 -12.97 -10.57 4.37
N ILE A 36 -12.30 -11.60 3.85
CA ILE A 36 -10.87 -11.55 3.53
C ILE A 36 -10.56 -10.41 2.55
N ASN A 37 -11.39 -10.25 1.53
CA ASN A 37 -11.16 -9.21 0.53
C ASN A 37 -11.37 -7.80 1.12
N LYS A 38 -12.34 -7.64 2.03
CA LYS A 38 -12.55 -6.38 2.76
C LYS A 38 -11.34 -6.03 3.61
N GLU A 39 -10.80 -6.96 4.38
CA GLU A 39 -9.58 -6.73 5.19
C GLU A 39 -8.40 -6.29 4.32
N LYS A 40 -8.20 -6.94 3.17
CA LYS A 40 -7.16 -6.57 2.20
C LYS A 40 -7.36 -5.15 1.66
N ILE A 41 -8.60 -4.79 1.31
CA ILE A 41 -8.94 -3.45 0.83
C ILE A 41 -8.67 -2.41 1.92
N ASP A 42 -9.05 -2.68 3.17
CA ASP A 42 -8.86 -1.76 4.30
C ASP A 42 -7.37 -1.51 4.57
N ILE A 43 -6.53 -2.55 4.50
CA ILE A 43 -5.06 -2.42 4.60
C ILE A 43 -4.51 -1.54 3.47
N ILE A 44 -4.94 -1.76 2.22
CA ILE A 44 -4.49 -0.97 1.07
C ILE A 44 -4.90 0.50 1.21
N ILE A 45 -6.14 0.77 1.62
CA ILE A 45 -6.63 2.14 1.85
C ILE A 45 -5.80 2.84 2.93
N ARG A 46 -5.50 2.14 4.02
CA ARG A 46 -4.67 2.69 5.10
C ARG A 46 -3.25 3.02 4.63
N ARG A 47 -2.61 2.10 3.90
CA ARG A 47 -1.28 2.30 3.32
C ARG A 47 -1.24 3.51 2.38
N ARG A 48 -2.22 3.66 1.49
CA ARG A 48 -2.33 4.83 0.60
C ARG A 48 -2.31 6.14 1.37
N LYS A 49 -3.06 6.23 2.48
CA LYS A 49 -3.09 7.42 3.32
C LYS A 49 -1.71 7.70 3.94
N ILE A 50 -1.10 6.67 4.54
CA ILE A 50 0.21 6.81 5.19
C ILE A 50 1.28 7.20 4.18
N TYR A 51 1.33 6.56 3.01
CA TYR A 51 2.31 6.87 1.98
C TYR A 51 2.11 8.26 1.38
N GLN A 52 0.88 8.75 1.28
CA GLN A 52 0.64 10.14 0.90
C GLN A 52 1.23 11.12 1.93
N GLU A 53 1.03 10.86 3.22
CA GLU A 53 1.60 11.67 4.30
C GLU A 53 3.13 11.64 4.27
N VAL A 54 3.73 10.45 4.14
CA VAL A 54 5.19 10.29 4.05
C VAL A 54 5.75 11.00 2.83
N ALA A 55 5.19 10.77 1.63
CA ALA A 55 5.66 11.37 0.39
C ALA A 55 5.61 12.91 0.42
N THR A 56 4.58 13.47 1.06
CA THR A 56 4.42 14.91 1.25
C THR A 56 5.50 15.46 2.16
N ASN A 57 5.70 14.84 3.32
CA ASN A 57 6.67 15.31 4.31
C ASN A 57 8.13 15.07 3.87
N MET A 58 8.40 14.01 3.11
CA MET A 58 9.73 13.74 2.55
C MET A 58 10.19 14.81 1.55
N ARG A 59 9.26 15.58 0.97
CA ARG A 59 9.60 16.62 -0.01
C ARG A 59 10.45 17.75 0.58
N VAL A 60 10.37 17.96 1.90
CA VAL A 60 11.18 18.98 2.61
C VAL A 60 12.69 18.75 2.44
N PHE A 61 13.10 17.50 2.24
CA PHE A 61 14.51 17.13 2.03
C PHE A 61 14.99 17.35 0.58
N LEU A 62 14.09 17.64 -0.35
CA LEU A 62 14.40 17.90 -1.76
C LEU A 62 14.45 19.39 -2.08
N SER A 63 13.66 20.19 -1.37
CA SER A 63 13.79 21.64 -1.36
C SER A 63 15.17 21.98 -0.83
N GLY A 64 15.99 22.68 -1.62
CA GLY A 64 17.29 23.20 -1.20
C GLY A 64 17.19 24.30 -0.14
N ASP A 65 16.07 24.39 0.57
CA ASP A 65 15.88 25.31 1.67
C ASP A 65 16.65 24.77 2.88
N PRO A 66 17.68 25.50 3.36
CA PRO A 66 18.52 25.05 4.46
C PRO A 66 17.80 25.02 5.81
N ARG A 67 16.51 25.41 5.92
CA ARG A 67 15.79 25.47 7.20
C ARG A 67 14.39 24.85 7.13
N SER A 68 14.33 23.53 7.25
CA SER A 68 13.09 22.86 7.67
C SER A 68 12.65 23.40 9.03
N THR A 69 11.40 23.83 9.13
CA THR A 69 10.77 24.24 10.39
C THR A 69 10.67 23.07 11.38
N GLU A 70 10.58 23.36 12.67
CA GLU A 70 10.37 22.32 13.69
C GLU A 70 9.05 21.56 13.50
N GLU A 71 8.05 22.22 12.92
CA GLU A 71 6.76 21.61 12.57
C GLU A 71 6.92 20.58 11.45
N GLU A 72 7.64 20.91 10.37
CA GLU A 72 7.91 19.96 9.28
C GLU A 72 8.70 18.74 9.75
N LYS A 73 9.69 18.94 10.64
CA LYS A 73 10.44 17.81 11.25
C LYS A 73 9.50 16.90 12.04
N LYS A 74 8.65 17.47 12.87
CA LYS A 74 7.67 16.70 13.66
C LYS A 74 6.70 15.96 12.76
N ASN A 75 6.17 16.60 11.71
CA ASN A 75 5.25 16.00 10.76
C ASN A 75 5.91 14.84 10.00
N PHE A 76 7.17 15.01 9.59
CA PHE A 76 7.94 13.93 8.98
C PHE A 76 8.12 12.74 9.92
N LEU A 77 8.55 12.96 11.17
CA LEU A 77 8.76 11.88 12.15
C LEU A 77 7.46 11.11 12.42
N GLN A 78 6.34 11.80 12.57
CA GLN A 78 5.03 11.16 12.77
C GLN A 78 4.59 10.33 11.56
N ALA A 79 4.81 10.84 10.35
CA ALA A 79 4.51 10.11 9.12
C ALA A 79 5.44 8.89 8.97
N TYR A 80 6.71 9.04 9.31
CA TYR A 80 7.69 7.96 9.27
C TYR A 80 7.37 6.84 10.27
N ASP A 81 7.04 7.17 11.53
CA ASP A 81 6.62 6.19 12.54
C ASP A 81 5.38 5.42 12.08
N SER A 82 4.42 6.12 11.49
CA SER A 82 3.23 5.50 10.89
C SER A 82 3.59 4.59 9.73
N CYS A 83 4.54 5.00 8.88
CA CYS A 83 5.06 4.18 7.80
C CYS A 83 5.75 2.92 8.33
N TYR A 84 6.55 3.03 9.38
CA TYR A 84 7.27 1.91 9.98
C TYR A 84 6.33 0.81 10.47
N LEU A 85 5.14 1.18 10.96
CA LEU A 85 4.14 0.23 11.46
C LEU A 85 3.32 -0.44 10.35
N TRP A 86 3.10 0.24 9.22
CA TRP A 86 2.10 -0.18 8.22
C TRP A 86 2.67 -0.43 6.84
N GLY A 87 3.88 0.05 6.58
CA GLY A 87 4.56 -0.08 5.31
C GLY A 87 5.04 -1.50 5.05
N SER A 88 5.31 -1.83 3.78
CA SER A 88 6.00 -3.07 3.44
C SER A 88 7.50 -2.94 3.68
N ASP A 89 8.18 -4.07 3.86
CA ASP A 89 9.62 -4.11 4.07
C ASP A 89 10.39 -3.47 2.90
N GLU A 90 9.91 -3.63 1.67
CA GLU A 90 10.49 -3.02 0.47
C GLU A 90 10.42 -1.50 0.53
N VAL A 91 9.28 -0.94 0.96
CA VAL A 91 9.12 0.50 1.15
C VAL A 91 10.06 1.01 2.24
N LEU A 92 10.10 0.33 3.39
CA LEU A 92 10.96 0.73 4.52
C LEU A 92 12.44 0.69 4.16
N LYS A 93 12.87 -0.31 3.39
CA LYS A 93 14.24 -0.41 2.92
C LYS A 93 14.64 0.80 2.06
N VAL A 94 13.80 1.20 1.11
CA VAL A 94 14.10 2.33 0.23
C VAL A 94 14.04 3.66 0.96
N ILE A 95 13.10 3.84 1.91
CA ILE A 95 13.09 5.01 2.79
C ILE A 95 14.36 5.06 3.66
N GLY A 96 14.81 3.91 4.18
CA GLY A 96 16.07 3.81 4.92
C GLY A 96 17.28 4.24 4.07
N GLU A 97 17.37 3.75 2.84
CA GLU A 97 18.41 4.17 1.87
C GLU A 97 18.39 5.69 1.64
N PHE A 98 17.19 6.27 1.52
CA PHE A 98 17.01 7.72 1.37
C PHE A 98 17.50 8.49 2.60
N LEU A 99 17.12 8.07 3.80
CA LEU A 99 17.50 8.74 5.05
C LEU A 99 18.99 8.61 5.35
N ASP A 100 19.59 7.45 5.10
CA ASP A 100 21.03 7.24 5.23
C ASP A 100 21.83 8.20 4.33
N LEU A 101 21.36 8.42 3.09
CA LEU A 101 21.98 9.38 2.20
C LEU A 101 21.77 10.82 2.70
N ASN A 102 20.58 11.13 3.23
CA ASN A 102 20.29 12.46 3.75
C ASN A 102 21.21 12.82 4.92
N ILE A 103 21.35 11.90 5.90
CA ILE A 103 22.25 12.05 7.05
C ILE A 103 23.69 12.28 6.58
N LYS A 104 24.19 11.45 5.66
CA LYS A 104 25.54 11.59 5.09
C LYS A 104 25.73 12.93 4.38
N ASN A 105 24.70 13.42 3.69
CA ASN A 105 24.75 14.70 2.99
C ASN A 105 24.74 15.90 3.94
N THR A 106 24.07 15.79 5.08
CA THR A 106 24.13 16.80 6.15
C THR A 106 25.53 16.87 6.78
N ASP A 107 26.17 15.73 7.02
CA ASP A 107 27.52 15.66 7.58
C ASP A 107 28.60 16.09 6.58
N SER A 108 28.37 15.87 5.28
CA SER A 108 29.34 16.11 4.21
C SER A 108 28.64 16.50 2.90
N PRO A 109 28.33 17.80 2.70
CA PRO A 109 27.57 18.25 1.53
C PRO A 109 28.31 17.94 0.22
N ASN A 110 27.63 17.23 -0.69
CA ASN A 110 28.15 16.96 -2.03
C ASN A 110 27.05 17.20 -3.07
N ILE A 111 27.36 17.99 -4.10
CA ILE A 111 26.43 18.32 -5.19
C ILE A 111 25.86 17.05 -5.87
N ASN A 112 26.66 15.97 -5.95
CA ASN A 112 26.21 14.70 -6.51
C ASN A 112 25.15 13.99 -5.64
N ASN A 113 25.11 14.29 -4.32
CA ASN A 113 24.13 13.68 -3.42
C ASN A 113 22.71 14.22 -3.67
N GLN A 114 22.56 15.44 -4.18
CA GLN A 114 21.23 16.01 -4.43
C GLN A 114 20.50 15.25 -5.54
N SER A 115 21.19 14.94 -6.65
CA SER A 115 20.62 14.13 -7.73
C SER A 115 20.28 12.72 -7.24
N LYS A 116 21.13 12.13 -6.39
CA LYS A 116 20.88 10.81 -5.82
C LYS A 116 19.72 10.79 -4.81
N LEU A 117 19.54 11.86 -4.03
CA LEU A 117 18.38 12.02 -3.14
C LEU A 117 17.08 12.09 -3.94
N GLN A 118 17.07 12.82 -5.06
CA GLN A 118 15.91 12.87 -5.95
C GLN A 118 15.60 11.50 -6.56
N GLU A 119 16.62 10.76 -7.00
CA GLU A 119 16.47 9.40 -7.51
C GLU A 119 15.86 8.46 -6.45
N LEU A 120 16.39 8.50 -5.21
CA LEU A 120 15.89 7.69 -4.10
C LEU A 120 14.47 8.09 -3.69
N TYR A 121 14.13 9.39 -3.75
CA TYR A 121 12.77 9.84 -3.53
C TYR A 121 11.81 9.27 -4.58
N CYS A 122 12.16 9.34 -5.87
CA CYS A 122 11.36 8.72 -6.93
C CYS A 122 11.21 7.20 -6.72
N LYS A 123 12.28 6.52 -6.29
CA LYS A 123 12.25 5.10 -5.94
C LYS A 123 11.27 4.82 -4.78
N CYS A 124 11.27 5.66 -3.74
CA CYS A 124 10.29 5.58 -2.64
C CYS A 124 8.86 5.66 -3.17
N LEU A 125 8.57 6.63 -4.05
CA LEU A 125 7.23 6.80 -4.64
C LEU A 125 6.78 5.58 -5.44
N ILE A 126 7.69 4.95 -6.18
CA ILE A 126 7.39 3.75 -6.97
C ILE A 126 7.07 2.56 -6.07
N GLU A 127 7.86 2.32 -5.03
CA GLU A 127 7.59 1.20 -4.11
C GLU A 127 6.30 1.44 -3.31
N MET A 128 6.08 2.66 -2.81
CA MET A 128 4.81 3.04 -2.16
C MET A 128 3.61 2.83 -3.09
N ARG A 129 3.76 3.14 -4.39
CA ARG A 129 2.73 2.94 -5.40
C ARG A 129 2.44 1.46 -5.63
N ARG A 130 3.48 0.62 -5.76
CA ARG A 130 3.33 -0.84 -5.88
C ARG A 130 2.58 -1.41 -4.69
N ASP A 131 3.01 -1.06 -3.49
CA ASP A 131 2.41 -1.55 -2.24
C ASP A 131 1.01 -0.95 -1.97
N SER A 132 0.66 0.16 -2.63
CA SER A 132 -0.69 0.74 -2.65
C SER A 132 -1.67 0.05 -3.62
N GLY A 133 -1.28 -1.08 -4.20
CA GLY A 133 -2.12 -1.88 -5.11
C GLY A 133 -1.90 -1.60 -6.60
N PHE A 134 -0.78 -0.98 -6.97
CA PHE A 134 -0.37 -0.81 -8.38
C PHE A 134 0.90 -1.62 -8.66
N GLN A 135 0.86 -2.93 -8.38
CA GLN A 135 2.02 -3.83 -8.46
C GLN A 135 2.68 -3.83 -9.85
N ASP A 136 1.86 -3.79 -10.90
CA ASP A 136 2.31 -3.80 -12.30
C ASP A 136 2.59 -2.40 -12.87
N THR A 137 2.99 -1.44 -12.03
CA THR A 137 3.31 -0.09 -12.49
C THR A 137 4.51 -0.11 -13.45
N SER A 138 4.32 0.43 -14.66
CA SER A 138 5.38 0.63 -15.65
C SER A 138 6.14 1.94 -15.47
N LEU A 139 5.85 2.69 -14.39
CA LEU A 139 6.53 3.94 -14.09
C LEU A 139 7.97 3.66 -13.63
N GLU A 140 8.90 4.36 -14.27
CA GLU A 140 10.31 4.36 -13.94
C GLU A 140 10.67 5.61 -13.15
N ILE A 141 11.88 5.65 -12.59
CA ILE A 141 12.40 6.76 -11.78
C ILE A 141 12.24 8.10 -12.52
N ASP A 142 12.49 8.10 -13.84
CA ASP A 142 12.43 9.30 -14.68
C ASP A 142 11.01 9.76 -15.02
N SER A 143 9.99 8.98 -14.66
CA SER A 143 8.58 9.30 -14.94
C SER A 143 8.05 10.40 -14.02
N TYR A 144 8.57 10.51 -12.81
CA TYR A 144 8.18 11.56 -11.88
C TYR A 144 9.02 12.82 -12.10
N LYS A 145 8.37 13.99 -12.18
CA LYS A 145 9.03 15.29 -12.36
C LYS A 145 8.92 16.12 -11.10
N ILE A 146 10.06 16.40 -10.49
CA ILE A 146 10.16 17.35 -9.37
C ILE A 146 10.07 18.76 -9.97
N VAL A 147 9.00 19.47 -9.63
CA VAL A 147 8.80 20.86 -10.02
C VAL A 147 9.15 21.75 -8.84
N ASN A 148 10.06 22.70 -9.08
CA ASN A 148 10.39 23.79 -8.17
C ASN A 148 9.79 25.07 -8.76
N PHE A 149 9.03 25.81 -7.95
CA PHE A 149 8.61 27.16 -8.30
C PHE A 149 9.76 28.10 -7.94
N LEU A 150 10.18 28.92 -8.90
CA LEU A 150 11.08 30.04 -8.62
C LEU A 150 10.22 31.15 -8.00
N ASP A 151 10.51 31.52 -6.77
CA ASP A 151 10.04 32.78 -6.19
C ASP A 151 10.91 33.95 -6.66
#